data_AF-A0A661KI57-F1
#
_entry.id   AF-A0A661KI57-F1
#
_cell.length_a   1.000
_cell.length_b   1.000
_cell.length_c   1.000
_cell.angle_alpha   90.00
_cell.angle_beta   90.00
_cell.angle_gamma   90.00
#
_symmetry.space_group_name_H-M   'P 1'
#
loop_
_entity.id
_entity.type
_entity.pdbx_description
1 polymer ?
#
loop_
_entity_poly.entity_id
_entity_poly.type
_entity_poly.pdbx_seq_one_letter_code
_entity_poly.pdbx_strand_id
1 'polypeptide(L)' 'MFGIGMPELIIILVIALLVFGASRLPEIGSGIGKAIRNFKKTVKESPEIDVTPEEDKKKIESEGK' A
#
# COMPACT_ATOMS: atom_id res chain seq x y z
N MET A 1 18.07 21.24 15.36
CA MET A 1 19.30 20.67 14.78
C MET A 1 18.91 19.91 13.52
N PHE A 2 19.31 20.42 12.35
CA PHE A 2 19.30 19.79 11.03
C PHE A 2 18.11 18.87 10.70
N GLY A 3 16.96 19.48 10.41
CA GLY A 3 15.96 18.81 9.60
C GLY A 3 16.45 18.83 8.15
N ILE A 4 16.60 17.67 7.52
CA ILE A 4 16.76 17.59 6.08
C ILE A 4 15.52 18.27 5.49
N GLY A 5 15.71 19.46 4.94
CA GLY A 5 14.66 20.22 4.33
C GLY A 5 14.27 19.63 2.99
N MET A 6 13.15 20.11 2.47
CA MET A 6 12.72 19.79 1.12
C MET A 6 13.81 20.11 0.05
N PRO A 7 14.58 21.21 0.16
CA PRO A 7 15.69 21.50 -0.76
C PRO A 7 16.79 20.44 -0.78
N GLU A 8 17.22 19.96 0.39
CA GLU A 8 18.28 18.96 0.51
C GLU A 8 17.85 17.61 -0.07
N LEU A 9 16.59 17.21 0.15
CA LEU A 9 16.02 16.01 -0.48
C LEU A 9 15.99 16.11 -2.01
N ILE A 10 15.68 17.28 -2.57
CA ILE A 10 15.70 17.50 -4.03
C ILE A 10 17.12 17.35 -4.58
N ILE A 11 18.13 17.90 -3.90
CA ILE A 11 19.53 17.75 -4.31
C ILE A 11 19.95 16.27 -4.33
N ILE A 12 19.61 15.54 -3.27
CA ILE A 12 19.89 14.09 -3.19
C ILE A 12 19.16 13.34 -4.31
N LEU A 13 17.90 13.68 -4.57
CA LEU A 13 17.11 13.08 -5.65
C LEU A 13 17.75 13.32 -7.01
N VAL A 14 18.23 14.53 -7.29
CA VAL A 14 18.93 14.86 -8.54
C VAL A 14 20.20 14.02 -8.69
N ILE A 15 21.01 13.90 -7.64
CA ILE A 15 22.22 13.05 -7.67
C ILE A 15 21.85 11.58 -7.90
N ALA A 16 20.82 11.07 -7.22
CA ALA A 16 20.35 9.71 -7.42
C ALA A 16 19.85 9.48 -8.85
N LEU A 17 19.16 10.46 -9.45
CA LEU A 17 18.73 10.42 -10.84
C LEU A 17 19.90 10.42 -11.83
N LEU A 18 21.01 11.10 -11.52
CA LEU A 18 22.21 11.07 -12.35
C LEU A 18 22.93 9.71 -12.28
N VAL A 19 22.99 9.09 -11.11
CA VAL A 19 23.65 7.79 -10.90
C VAL A 19 22.83 6.64 -11.47
N PHE A 20 21.54 6.58 -11.14
CA PHE A 20 20.65 5.48 -11.53
C PHE A 20 19.93 5.72 -12.85
N GLY A 21 19.80 6.97 -13.29
CA GLY A 21 19.00 7.37 -14.44
C GLY A 21 17.53 7.62 -14.08
N ALA A 22 16.91 8.63 -14.69
CA ALA A 22 15.51 8.97 -14.47
C ALA A 22 14.51 7.86 -14.83
N SER A 23 14.89 6.96 -15.74
CA SER A 23 14.05 5.84 -16.17
C SER A 23 14.05 4.67 -15.17
N ARG A 24 15.10 4.51 -14.35
CA ARG A 24 15.22 3.34 -13.47
C ARG A 24 14.46 3.48 -12.16
N LEU A 25 14.30 4.70 -11.66
CA LEU A 25 13.50 4.98 -10.46
C LEU A 25 12.02 4.54 -10.60
N PRO A 26 11.31 4.88 -11.69
CA PRO A 26 9.96 4.39 -11.96
C PRO A 26 9.90 2.87 -12.17
N GLU A 27 10.90 2.29 -12.85
CA GLU A 27 10.98 0.85 -13.11
C GLU A 27 11.04 0.06 -11.79
N ILE A 28 11.97 0.42 -10.90
CA ILE A 28 12.12 -0.17 -9.56
C ILE A 28 10.89 0.11 -8.70
N GLY A 29 10.37 1.35 -8.70
CA GLY A 29 9.17 1.74 -7.97
C GLY A 29 7.93 0.95 -8.40
N SER A 30 7.79 0.63 -9.68
CA SER A 30 6.67 -0.17 -10.19
C SER A 30 6.73 -1.61 -9.68
N GLY A 31 7.92 -2.21 -9.59
CA GLY A 31 8.14 -3.55 -9.04
C GLY A 31 7.83 -3.61 -7.54
N ILE A 32 8.40 -2.68 -6.77
CA ILE A 32 8.16 -2.56 -5.33
C ILE A 32 6.68 -2.25 -5.05
N GLY A 33 6.05 -1.36 -5.83
CA GLY A 33 4.64 -1.01 -5.66
C GLY A 33 3.70 -2.18 -5.90
N LYS A 34 3.96 -3.02 -6.92
CA LYS A 34 3.23 -4.26 -7.15
C LYS A 34 3.43 -5.26 -5.99
N ALA A 35 4.66 -5.40 -5.51
CA ALA A 35 4.97 -6.27 -4.38
C ALA A 35 4.24 -5.83 -3.09
N ILE A 36 4.29 -4.54 -2.75
CA ILE A 36 3.57 -3.97 -1.59
C ILE A 36 2.07 -4.13 -1.76
N ARG A 37 1.52 -3.88 -2.95
CA ARG A 37 0.09 -4.04 -3.24
C ARG A 37 -0.37 -5.49 -3.04
N ASN A 38 0.39 -6.45 -3.56
CA ASN A 38 0.08 -7.87 -3.43
C ASN A 38 0.24 -8.31 -1.97
N PHE A 39 1.31 -7.88 -1.29
CA PHE A 39 1.51 -8.14 0.13
C PHE A 39 0.36 -7.60 0.98
N LYS A 40 -0.06 -6.35 0.76
CA LYS A 40 -1.21 -5.75 1.45
C LYS A 40 -2.50 -6.52 1.15
N LYS A 41 -2.70 -6.99 -0.08
CA LYS A 41 -3.86 -7.80 -0.45
C LYS A 41 -3.86 -9.13 0.30
N THR A 42 -2.75 -9.85 0.32
CA THR A 42 -2.62 -11.13 1.05
C THR A 42 -2.71 -10.96 2.57
N VAL A 43 -2.22 -9.85 3.13
CA VAL A 43 -2.38 -9.56 4.57
C VAL A 43 -3.82 -9.19 4.91
N LYS A 44 -4.54 -8.52 4.00
CA LYS A 44 -5.95 -8.15 4.20
C LYS A 44 -6.93 -9.29 3.90
N GLU A 45 -6.57 -10.18 2.97
CA GLU A 45 -7.31 -11.41 2.61
C GLU A 45 -6.81 -12.64 3.38
N SER A 46 -5.78 -12.50 4.23
CA SER A 46 -5.51 -13.52 5.24
C SER A 46 -6.79 -13.62 6.03
N PRO A 47 -7.42 -14.80 6.05
CA PRO A 47 -8.73 -14.94 6.63
C PRO A 47 -8.60 -14.41 8.05
N GLU A 48 -9.42 -13.42 8.38
CA GLU A 48 -10.18 -13.57 9.61
C GLU A 48 -10.57 -15.05 9.60
N ILE A 49 -9.86 -15.86 10.38
CA ILE A 49 -10.40 -17.15 10.78
C ILE A 49 -11.67 -16.70 11.48
N ASP A 50 -12.75 -16.66 10.70
CA ASP A 50 -14.04 -16.25 11.13
C ASP A 50 -14.52 -17.40 12.01
N VAL A 51 -14.05 -17.40 13.25
CA VAL A 51 -14.60 -18.19 14.35
C VAL A 51 -15.90 -17.57 14.84
N THR A 52 -16.42 -16.54 14.16
CA THR A 52 -17.77 -16.03 14.39
C THR A 52 -18.74 -16.85 13.56
N PRO A 53 -19.67 -17.62 14.16
CA PRO A 53 -20.71 -18.29 13.41
C PRO A 53 -21.54 -17.26 12.62
N GLU A 54 -21.65 -17.43 11.31
CA GLU A 54 -22.61 -16.70 10.47
C GLU A 54 -24.05 -17.07 10.89
N GLU A 55 -24.64 -16.38 11.86
CA GLU A 55 -26.07 -16.58 12.19
C GLU A 55 -26.95 -15.32 12.25
N ASP A 56 -26.45 -14.12 11.96
CA ASP A 56 -27.25 -12.89 12.23
C ASP A 56 -27.30 -11.83 11.12
N LYS A 57 -27.43 -12.23 9.85
CA LYS A 57 -27.73 -11.27 8.75
C LYS A 57 -28.91 -11.59 7.84
N LYS A 58 -29.83 -12.49 8.25
CA LYS A 58 -31.03 -12.81 7.45
C LYS A 58 -32.39 -12.52 8.10
N LYS A 59 -32.46 -11.74 9.20
CA LYS A 59 -33.73 -11.46 9.90
C LYS A 59 -34.18 -9.99 9.94
N ILE A 60 -33.55 -9.07 9.22
CA ILE A 60 -33.92 -7.63 9.29
C ILE A 60 -34.71 -7.14 8.04
N GLU A 61 -34.78 -7.89 6.94
CA GLU A 61 -35.41 -7.39 5.70
C GLU A 61 -36.84 -7.90 5.38
N SER A 62 -37.52 -8.66 6.25
CA SER A 62 -38.85 -9.23 5.92
C SER A 62 -40.02 -8.92 6.88
N GLU A 63 -39.90 -7.99 7.85
CA GLU A 63 -41.04 -7.57 8.70
C GLU A 63 -41.37 -6.07 8.59
N GLY A 64 -40.91 -5.41 7.51
CA GLY A 64 -41.16 -3.98 7.26
C GLY A 64 -42.16 -3.68 6.14
N LYS A 65 -43.08 -4.59 5.82
CA LYS A 65 -44.18 -4.34 4.87
C LYS A 65 -45.51 -4.82 5.40
#